data_AF-A0A8J5HU12-F1
#
_entry.id   AF-A0A8J5HU12-F1
#
_cell.length_a   1.000
_cell.length_b   1.000
_cell.length_c   1.000
_cell.angle_alpha   90.00
_cell.angle_beta   90.00
_cell.angle_gamma   90.00
#
_symmetry.space_group_name_H-M   'P 1'
#
loop_
_entity.id
_entity.type
_entity.pdbx_description
1 polymer ?
#
loop_
_entity_poly.entity_id
_entity_poly.type
_entity_poly.pdbx_seq_one_letter_code
_entity_poly.pdbx_strand_id
1 'polypeptide(L)'
;MIRTWILGAVSCVLLSFVNQFFNYRTNQISVNSIFVQILALPVGRWMARVLPPTIIRIPHLDWSFSLNPGPFNMKEHVVSVIIANSGTGGIYAVHIITVLKAFYHRGINVMATILLTQTTQLLGFGWAGLFRKYLVDSPYMWWPGTLVLASLFRYVYSWIIKD
;
A
#
# COMPACT_ATOMS: atom_id res chain seq x y z
N MET A 1 -2.54 -15.57 -1.42
CA MET A 1 -1.32 -14.93 -0.84
C MET A 1 -0.44 -14.25 -1.88
N ILE A 2 0.26 -14.93 -2.81
CA ILE A 2 1.12 -14.23 -3.80
C ILE A 2 0.34 -13.18 -4.61
N ARG A 3 -0.88 -13.52 -5.06
CA ARG A 3 -1.80 -12.59 -5.74
C ARG A 3 -1.99 -11.29 -4.94
N THR A 4 -2.19 -11.42 -3.64
CA THR A 4 -2.41 -10.30 -2.71
C THR A 4 -1.20 -9.39 -2.61
N TRP A 5 -0.01 -9.98 -2.54
CA TRP A 5 1.25 -9.25 -2.49
C TRP A 5 1.54 -8.54 -3.81
N ILE A 6 1.30 -9.19 -4.95
CA ILE A 6 1.48 -8.57 -6.28
C ILE A 6 0.48 -7.42 -6.46
N LEU A 7 -0.81 -7.65 -6.21
CA LEU A 7 -1.83 -6.60 -6.30
C LEU A 7 -1.52 -5.43 -5.36
N GLY A 8 -1.15 -5.72 -4.11
CA GLY A 8 -0.76 -4.71 -3.14
C GLY A 8 0.46 -3.91 -3.60
N ALA A 9 1.54 -4.59 -4.02
CA ALA A 9 2.79 -3.95 -4.44
C ALA A 9 2.62 -3.09 -5.71
N VAL A 10 1.93 -3.62 -6.74
CA VAL A 10 1.66 -2.87 -7.97
C VAL A 10 0.79 -1.64 -7.67
N SER A 11 -0.26 -1.82 -6.86
CA SER A 11 -1.13 -0.71 -6.47
C SER A 11 -0.38 0.33 -5.64
N CYS A 12 0.51 -0.11 -4.75
CA CYS A 12 1.38 0.76 -3.94
C CYS A 12 2.29 1.60 -4.84
N VAL A 13 3.03 0.97 -5.77
CA VAL A 13 3.94 1.68 -6.70
C VAL A 13 3.17 2.69 -7.56
N LEU A 14 2.03 2.30 -8.12
CA LEU A 14 1.20 3.20 -8.92
C LEU A 14 0.68 4.37 -8.09
N LEU A 15 0.17 4.12 -6.90
CA LEU A 15 -0.38 5.16 -6.03
C LEU A 15 0.71 6.13 -5.55
N SER A 16 1.89 5.62 -5.18
CA SER A 16 3.05 6.46 -4.82
C SER A 16 3.51 7.32 -5.98
N PHE A 17 3.61 6.75 -7.17
CA PHE A 17 4.01 7.48 -8.37
C PHE A 17 3.03 8.63 -8.68
N VAL A 18 1.73 8.33 -8.68
CA VAL A 18 0.69 9.32 -8.97
C VAL A 18 0.67 10.44 -7.93
N ASN A 19 0.74 10.10 -6.63
CA ASN A 19 0.78 11.10 -5.57
C ASN A 19 2.06 11.95 -5.63
N GLN A 20 3.22 11.34 -5.87
CA GLN A 20 4.47 12.08 -6.00
C GLN A 20 4.46 13.01 -7.22
N PHE A 21 3.89 12.56 -8.34
CA PHE A 21 3.74 13.38 -9.54
C PHE A 21 2.84 14.60 -9.31
N PHE A 22 1.70 14.41 -8.64
CA PHE A 22 0.80 15.52 -8.33
C PHE A 22 1.32 16.46 -7.24
N ASN A 23 2.21 15.99 -6.36
CA ASN A 23 2.82 16.83 -5.32
C ASN A 23 3.63 18.00 -5.91
N TYR A 24 4.27 17.79 -7.06
CA TYR A 24 5.04 18.82 -7.75
C TYR A 24 4.19 19.84 -8.51
N ARG A 25 2.86 19.64 -8.62
CA ARG A 25 1.97 20.64 -9.23
C ARG A 25 1.63 21.75 -8.24
N THR A 26 1.45 22.96 -8.75
CA THR A 26 1.03 24.14 -7.99
C THR A 26 -0.31 23.95 -7.27
N ASN A 27 -1.25 23.21 -7.87
CA ASN A 27 -2.43 22.69 -7.20
C ASN A 27 -2.20 21.23 -6.84
N GLN A 28 -1.90 20.97 -5.56
CA GLN A 28 -1.65 19.63 -5.06
C GLN A 28 -2.95 18.82 -5.03
N ILE A 29 -2.99 17.73 -5.79
CA ILE A 29 -4.10 16.78 -5.81
C ILE A 29 -3.61 15.48 -5.20
N SER A 30 -4.21 15.07 -4.09
CA SER A 30 -3.85 13.82 -3.40
C SER A 30 -4.87 12.73 -3.72
N VAL A 31 -4.40 11.58 -4.20
CA VAL A 31 -5.23 10.41 -4.47
C VAL A 31 -5.28 9.54 -3.22
N ASN A 32 -6.49 9.37 -2.67
CA ASN A 32 -6.70 8.56 -1.47
C ASN A 32 -6.74 7.06 -1.79
N SER A 33 -6.24 6.24 -0.86
CA SER A 33 -6.32 4.77 -0.86
C SER A 33 -7.73 4.17 -1.07
N ILE A 34 -8.81 4.93 -0.83
CA ILE A 34 -10.19 4.50 -1.11
C ILE A 34 -10.37 4.17 -2.60
N PHE A 35 -9.70 4.89 -3.51
CA PHE A 35 -9.71 4.56 -4.93
C PHE A 35 -9.16 3.15 -5.20
N VAL A 36 -8.05 2.80 -4.54
CA VAL A 36 -7.48 1.45 -4.62
C VAL A 36 -8.42 0.43 -3.98
N GLN A 37 -9.11 0.76 -2.89
CA GLN A 37 -10.08 -0.12 -2.27
C GLN A 37 -11.21 -0.52 -3.23
N ILE A 38 -11.75 0.44 -3.98
CA ILE A 38 -12.81 0.20 -4.97
C ILE A 38 -12.26 -0.60 -6.15
N LEU A 39 -11.08 -0.25 -6.68
CA LEU A 39 -10.48 -0.90 -7.86
C LEU A 39 -9.93 -2.31 -7.58
N ALA A 40 -9.48 -2.58 -6.36
CA ALA A 40 -8.90 -3.87 -6.00
C ALA A 40 -9.91 -5.03 -6.08
N LEU A 41 -11.21 -4.75 -5.96
CA LEU A 41 -12.26 -5.77 -6.07
C LEU A 41 -12.49 -6.27 -7.51
N PRO A 42 -12.77 -5.42 -8.52
CA PRO A 42 -12.90 -5.87 -9.91
C PRO A 42 -11.59 -6.43 -10.45
N VAL A 43 -10.44 -5.81 -10.12
CA VAL A 43 -9.12 -6.29 -10.54
C VAL A 43 -8.79 -7.63 -9.88
N GLY A 44 -9.10 -7.80 -8.60
CA GLY A 44 -8.92 -9.07 -7.87
C GLY A 44 -9.77 -10.20 -8.44
N ARG A 45 -11.03 -9.92 -8.81
CA ARG A 45 -11.92 -10.88 -9.48
C ARG A 45 -11.47 -11.21 -10.91
N TRP A 46 -11.01 -10.21 -11.66
CA TRP A 46 -10.45 -10.42 -12.99
C TRP A 46 -9.18 -11.27 -12.93
N MET A 47 -8.27 -10.95 -12.01
CA MET A 47 -7.05 -11.72 -11.78
C MET A 47 -7.36 -13.14 -11.28
N ALA A 48 -8.44 -13.35 -10.51
CA ALA A 48 -8.89 -14.68 -10.12
C ALA A 48 -9.42 -15.53 -11.30
N ARG A 49 -9.90 -14.90 -12.39
CA ARG A 49 -10.34 -15.58 -13.62
C ARG A 49 -9.20 -15.79 -14.62
N VAL A 50 -8.22 -14.89 -14.65
CA VAL A 50 -7.09 -14.91 -15.59
C VAL A 50 -5.91 -15.74 -15.06
N LEU A 51 -5.68 -15.78 -13.74
CA LEU A 51 -4.61 -16.64 -13.20
C LEU A 51 -5.08 -18.11 -13.17
N PRO A 52 -4.39 -19.02 -13.90
CA PRO A 52 -4.63 -20.44 -13.75
C PRO A 52 -4.30 -20.90 -12.32
N PRO A 53 -4.95 -21.97 -11.81
CA PRO A 53 -4.64 -22.58 -10.53
C PRO A 53 -3.31 -23.35 -10.60
N THR A 54 -2.21 -22.63 -10.79
CA THR A 54 -0.87 -23.22 -10.83
C THR A 54 -0.35 -23.37 -9.41
N ILE A 55 -0.25 -24.63 -8.95
CA ILE A 55 0.52 -24.98 -7.76
C ILE A 55 1.98 -25.03 -8.20
N ILE A 56 2.74 -23.99 -7.87
CA ILE A 56 4.16 -23.95 -8.17
C ILE A 56 4.86 -24.67 -7.01
N ARG A 57 5.29 -25.91 -7.27
CA ARG A 57 6.26 -26.62 -6.42
C ARG A 57 7.66 -26.21 -6.85
N ILE A 58 8.42 -25.64 -5.94
CA ILE A 58 9.82 -25.29 -6.18
C ILE A 58 10.64 -26.61 -6.12
N PRO A 59 11.41 -26.98 -7.16
CA PRO A 59 12.28 -28.15 -7.06
C PRO A 59 13.37 -27.86 -6.01
N HIS A 60 13.52 -28.76 -5.03
CA HIS A 60 14.44 -28.70 -3.85
C HIS A 60 13.95 -28.05 -2.55
N LEU A 61 12.70 -27.57 -2.46
CA LEU A 61 12.12 -27.12 -1.20
C LEU A 61 10.71 -27.71 -1.07
N ASP A 62 10.38 -28.34 0.07
CA ASP A 62 9.04 -28.91 0.36
C ASP A 62 7.93 -27.83 0.51
N TRP A 63 8.10 -26.68 -0.13
CA TRP A 63 7.15 -25.59 -0.19
C TRP A 63 6.38 -25.61 -1.50
N SER A 64 5.14 -26.08 -1.41
CA SER A 64 4.14 -25.92 -2.45
C SER A 64 3.36 -24.62 -2.24
N PHE A 65 3.50 -23.64 -3.15
CA PHE A 65 2.68 -22.42 -3.13
C PHE A 65 1.59 -22.49 -4.20
N SER A 66 0.33 -22.34 -3.78
CA SER A 66 -0.78 -22.17 -4.72
C SER A 66 -0.91 -20.70 -5.14
N LEU A 67 -0.79 -20.43 -6.44
CA LEU A 67 -0.99 -19.08 -7.00
C LEU A 67 -2.46 -18.63 -6.94
N ASN A 68 -3.40 -19.59 -6.88
CA ASN A 68 -4.83 -19.34 -6.80
C ASN A 68 -5.50 -20.30 -5.79
N PRO A 69 -5.50 -19.97 -4.48
CA PRO A 69 -6.09 -20.83 -3.45
C PRO A 69 -7.64 -20.76 -3.39
N GLY A 70 -8.29 -20.02 -4.29
CA GLY A 70 -9.75 -19.92 -4.35
C GLY A 70 -10.29 -18.50 -4.52
N PRO A 71 -11.62 -18.31 -4.34
CA PRO A 71 -12.30 -17.04 -4.54
C PRO A 71 -11.72 -15.92 -3.68
N PHE A 72 -11.73 -14.70 -4.21
CA PHE A 72 -11.11 -13.53 -3.57
C PHE A 72 -11.79 -13.21 -2.24
N ASN A 73 -11.09 -13.50 -1.15
CA ASN A 73 -11.59 -13.34 0.21
C ASN A 73 -11.44 -11.89 0.69
N MET A 74 -12.35 -11.43 1.55
CA MET A 74 -12.27 -10.13 2.24
C MET A 74 -10.92 -9.89 2.89
N LYS A 75 -10.32 -10.92 3.50
CA LYS A 75 -8.99 -10.81 4.12
C LYS A 75 -7.90 -10.46 3.10
N GLU A 76 -7.95 -11.04 1.91
CA GLU A 76 -6.96 -10.74 0.86
C GLU A 76 -7.16 -9.32 0.32
N HIS A 77 -8.41 -8.88 0.15
CA HIS A 77 -8.71 -7.51 -0.26
C HIS A 77 -8.20 -6.48 0.73
N VAL A 78 -8.49 -6.67 2.01
CA VAL A 78 -8.05 -5.76 3.07
C VAL A 78 -6.52 -5.67 3.11
N VAL A 79 -5.82 -6.79 3.08
CA VAL A 79 -4.34 -6.79 3.09
C VAL A 79 -3.77 -6.06 1.86
N SER A 80 -4.32 -6.31 0.67
CA SER A 80 -3.87 -5.63 -0.56
C SER A 80 -4.03 -4.11 -0.47
N VAL A 81 -5.14 -3.64 0.12
CA VAL A 81 -5.41 -2.21 0.27
C VAL A 81 -4.54 -1.58 1.35
N ILE A 82 -4.23 -2.29 2.44
CA ILE A 82 -3.27 -1.82 3.46
C ILE A 82 -1.88 -1.64 2.83
N ILE A 83 -1.42 -2.61 2.04
CA ILE A 83 -0.14 -2.51 1.31
C ILE A 83 -0.17 -1.34 0.32
N ALA A 84 -1.27 -1.10 -0.36
CA ALA A 84 -1.38 0.05 -1.24
C ALA A 84 -1.42 1.38 -0.47
N ASN A 85 -2.11 1.42 0.67
CA ASN A 85 -2.26 2.61 1.49
C ASN A 85 -0.91 3.14 2.00
N SER A 86 0.05 2.26 2.32
CA SER A 86 1.41 2.66 2.73
C SER A 86 2.13 3.51 1.66
N GLY A 87 1.76 3.36 0.39
CA GLY A 87 2.29 4.16 -0.72
C GLY A 87 1.65 5.54 -0.88
N THR A 88 0.59 5.86 -0.13
CA THR A 88 -0.09 7.17 -0.19
C THR A 88 0.75 8.27 0.49
N GLY A 89 1.58 7.89 1.47
CA GLY A 89 2.40 8.82 2.23
C GLY A 89 3.51 9.43 1.38
N GLY A 90 3.59 10.76 1.33
CA GLY A 90 4.68 11.47 0.68
C GLY A 90 6.03 11.17 1.34
N ILE A 91 7.08 11.07 0.52
CA ILE A 91 8.42 10.74 1.01
C ILE A 91 9.10 12.03 1.51
N TYR A 92 9.28 12.16 2.83
CA TYR A 92 9.91 13.34 3.43
C TYR A 92 11.29 13.67 2.85
N ALA A 93 12.13 12.64 2.62
CA ALA A 93 13.46 12.84 2.04
C ALA A 93 13.42 13.53 0.67
N VAL A 94 12.36 13.32 -0.14
CA VAL A 94 12.22 13.93 -1.46
C VAL A 94 12.13 15.44 -1.36
N HIS A 95 11.48 15.99 -0.34
CA HIS A 95 11.44 17.44 -0.12
C HIS A 95 12.84 18.00 0.16
N ILE A 96 13.63 17.34 1.01
CA ILE A 96 15.00 17.73 1.33
C ILE A 96 15.87 17.73 0.06
N ILE A 97 15.79 16.65 -0.73
CA ILE A 97 16.55 16.51 -1.98
C ILE A 97 16.13 17.57 -3.00
N THR A 98 14.82 17.86 -3.08
CA THR A 98 14.28 18.89 -3.97
C THR A 98 14.82 20.27 -3.61
N VAL A 99 14.84 20.63 -2.32
CA VAL A 99 15.40 21.92 -1.85
C VAL A 99 16.90 22.00 -2.15
N LEU A 100 17.67 20.93 -1.92
CA LEU A 100 19.11 20.89 -2.22
C LEU A 100 19.41 21.07 -3.70
N LYS A 101 18.61 20.46 -4.59
CA LYS A 101 18.78 20.63 -6.04
C LYS A 101 18.29 21.99 -6.54
N ALA A 102 17.15 22.45 -6.05
CA ALA A 102 16.50 23.68 -6.52
C ALA A 102 17.15 24.96 -6.00
N PHE A 103 17.57 24.99 -4.73
CA PHE A 103 18.13 26.20 -4.10
C PHE A 103 19.66 26.18 -4.00
N TYR A 104 20.26 25.03 -3.72
CA TYR A 104 21.71 24.92 -3.50
C TYR A 104 22.49 24.40 -4.71
N HIS A 105 21.80 24.02 -5.80
CA HIS A 105 22.36 23.49 -7.05
C HIS A 105 23.44 22.40 -6.86
N ARG A 106 23.34 21.63 -5.77
CA ARG A 106 24.32 20.59 -5.44
C ARG A 106 23.85 19.23 -5.92
N GLY A 107 24.72 18.55 -6.68
CA GLY A 107 24.55 17.14 -7.00
C GLY A 107 24.81 16.28 -5.77
N ILE A 108 23.79 15.56 -5.31
CA ILE A 108 23.92 14.55 -4.26
C ILE A 108 24.16 13.19 -4.94
N ASN A 109 25.04 12.37 -4.37
CA ASN A 109 25.23 11.00 -4.83
C ASN A 109 23.93 10.20 -4.67
N VAL A 110 23.56 9.43 -5.70
CA VAL A 110 22.37 8.57 -5.74
C VAL A 110 22.31 7.64 -4.53
N MET A 111 23.43 7.05 -4.13
CA MET A 111 23.48 6.15 -2.97
C MET A 111 23.11 6.87 -1.67
N ALA A 112 23.61 8.10 -1.48
CA ALA A 112 23.30 8.90 -0.30
C ALA A 112 21.81 9.30 -0.26
N THR A 113 21.22 9.59 -1.42
CA THR A 113 19.78 9.85 -1.56
C THR A 113 18.92 8.63 -1.19
N ILE A 114 19.31 7.43 -1.64
CA ILE A 114 18.60 6.19 -1.30
C ILE A 114 18.70 5.92 0.19
N LEU A 115 19.89 6.02 0.78
CA LEU A 115 20.10 5.80 2.21
C LEU A 115 19.30 6.80 3.06
N LEU A 116 19.31 8.09 2.71
CA LEU A 116 18.51 9.12 3.38
C LEU A 116 17.00 8.83 3.29
N THR A 117 16.55 8.36 2.13
CA THR A 117 15.15 8.00 1.93
C THR A 117 14.75 6.79 2.77
N GLN A 118 15.63 5.77 2.86
CA GLN A 118 15.37 4.58 3.68
C GLN A 118 15.37 4.91 5.18
N THR A 119 16.33 5.68 5.68
CA THR A 119 16.40 6.01 7.11
C THR A 119 15.20 6.84 7.58
N THR A 120 14.73 7.79 6.78
CA THR A 120 13.53 8.59 7.12
C THR A 120 12.26 7.74 7.18
N GLN A 121 12.10 6.76 6.29
CA GLN A 121 10.95 5.85 6.32
C GLN A 121 11.03 4.86 7.48
N LEU A 122 12.21 4.26 7.71
CA LEU A 122 12.42 3.32 8.82
C LEU A 122 12.23 3.98 10.19
N LEU A 123 12.65 5.23 10.36
CA LEU A 123 12.37 6.02 11.56
C LEU A 123 10.86 6.20 11.78
N GLY A 124 10.11 6.53 10.72
CA GLY A 124 8.65 6.68 10.79
C GLY A 124 7.96 5.39 11.24
N PHE A 125 8.31 4.25 10.63
CA PHE A 125 7.77 2.95 11.04
C PHE A 125 8.23 2.53 12.44
N GLY A 126 9.46 2.86 12.84
CA GLY A 126 9.99 2.62 14.19
C GLY A 126 9.19 3.37 15.26
N TRP A 127 8.90 4.66 15.04
CA TRP A 127 8.03 5.44 15.91
C TRP A 127 6.61 4.87 15.95
N ALA A 128 6.02 4.55 14.79
CA ALA A 128 4.69 3.92 14.76
C ALA A 128 4.63 2.62 15.59
N GLY A 129 5.70 1.83 15.57
CA GLY A 129 5.83 0.61 16.39
C GLY A 129 5.89 0.89 17.90
N LEU A 130 6.72 1.86 18.32
CA LEU A 130 6.86 2.23 19.74
C LEU A 130 5.55 2.75 20.33
N PHE A 131 4.81 3.56 19.57
CA PHE A 131 3.57 4.17 20.04
C PHE A 131 2.33 3.32 19.83
N ARG A 132 2.45 2.14 19.19
CA ARG A 132 1.32 1.23 18.92
C ARG A 132 0.49 0.94 20.17
N LYS A 133 1.14 0.60 21.29
CA LYS A 133 0.46 0.27 22.55
C LYS A 133 -0.43 1.41 23.06
N TYR A 134 -0.02 2.65 22.83
CA TYR A 134 -0.73 3.83 23.32
C TYR A 134 -1.76 4.36 22.31
N LEU A 135 -1.43 4.32 21.01
CA LEU A 135 -2.24 4.92 19.95
C LEU A 135 -3.22 3.95 19.27
N VAL A 136 -3.00 2.64 19.39
CA VAL A 136 -3.81 1.62 18.70
C VAL A 136 -4.54 0.72 19.70
N ASP A 137 -3.86 0.25 20.74
CA ASP A 137 -4.47 -0.70 21.69
C ASP A 137 -5.36 0.00 22.76
N SER A 138 -5.28 1.34 22.86
CA SER A 138 -6.10 2.11 23.80
C SER A 138 -7.56 2.27 23.30
N PRO A 139 -8.59 1.87 24.08
CA PRO A 139 -10.00 1.97 23.69
C PRO A 139 -10.50 3.40 23.46
N TYR A 140 -9.84 4.39 24.04
CA TYR A 140 -10.20 5.80 23.92
C TYR A 140 -9.71 6.44 22.62
N MET A 141 -8.81 5.76 21.89
CA MET A 141 -8.25 6.26 20.64
C MET A 141 -9.04 5.69 19.46
N TRP A 142 -9.71 6.56 18.70
CA TRP A 142 -10.41 6.17 17.48
C TRP A 142 -9.86 6.94 16.29
N TRP A 143 -9.75 6.26 15.14
CA TRP A 143 -9.16 6.79 13.91
C TRP A 143 -10.25 6.98 12.84
N PRO A 144 -10.90 8.15 12.76
CA PRO A 144 -12.03 8.38 11.84
C PRO A 144 -11.73 8.00 10.39
N GLY A 145 -10.54 8.33 9.88
CA GLY A 145 -10.13 7.99 8.51
C GLY A 145 -10.10 6.48 8.25
N THR A 146 -9.67 5.69 9.23
CA THR A 146 -9.64 4.23 9.14
C THR A 146 -11.05 3.62 9.27
N LEU A 147 -11.93 4.25 10.05
CA LEU A 147 -13.32 3.82 10.19
C LEU A 147 -14.09 3.91 8.87
N VAL A 148 -13.85 4.96 8.07
CA VAL A 148 -14.45 5.10 6.73
C VAL A 148 -14.00 3.96 5.81
N LEU A 149 -12.71 3.60 5.84
CA LEU A 149 -12.19 2.48 5.07
C LEU A 149 -12.85 1.15 5.49
N ALA A 150 -12.95 0.92 6.81
CA ALA A 150 -13.54 -0.29 7.38
C ALA A 150 -15.05 -0.42 7.11
N SER A 151 -15.79 0.68 7.19
CA SER A 151 -17.22 0.69 6.87
C SER A 151 -17.46 0.41 5.39
N LEU A 152 -16.63 0.94 4.51
CA LEU A 152 -16.71 0.68 3.07
C LEU A 152 -16.42 -0.78 2.73
N PHE A 153 -15.43 -1.41 3.40
CA PHE A 153 -15.22 -2.85 3.27
C PHE A 153 -16.46 -3.65 3.67
N ARG A 154 -17.05 -3.33 4.82
CA ARG A 154 -18.25 -4.03 5.29
C ARG A 154 -19.42 -3.87 4.33
N TYR A 155 -19.61 -2.68 3.78
CA TYR A 155 -20.65 -2.41 2.79
C TYR A 155 -20.46 -3.23 1.51
N VAL A 156 -19.27 -3.15 0.89
CA VAL A 156 -18.96 -3.85 -0.38
C VAL A 156 -19.17 -5.37 -0.25
N TYR A 157 -18.72 -5.98 0.84
CA TYR A 157 -18.90 -7.41 1.05
C TYR A 157 -20.33 -7.81 1.44
N SER A 158 -21.07 -6.95 2.14
CA SER A 158 -22.50 -7.19 2.41
C SER A 158 -23.36 -7.18 1.14
N TRP A 159 -22.96 -6.39 0.14
CA TRP A 159 -23.62 -6.31 -1.15
C TRP A 159 -23.37 -7.58 -1.97
N ILE A 160 -22.12 -8.07 -1.96
CA ILE A 160 -21.69 -9.27 -2.68
C ILE A 160 -22.35 -10.56 -2.18
N ILE A 161 -22.74 -10.64 -0.90
CA ILE A 161 -23.38 -11.84 -0.31
C ILE A 161 -24.88 -11.91 -0.64
N LYS A 162 -25.48 -10.81 -1.11
CA LYS A 162 -26.90 -10.75 -1.47
C LYS A 162 -27.21 -11.20 -2.91
N ASP A 163 -26.18 -11.30 -3.76
CA ASP A 163 -26.25 -11.85 -5.13
C ASP A 163 -25.80 -13.32 -5.14
#